data_AF-A0A958KPH6-F1
#
_entry.id   AF-A0A958KPH6-F1
#
_cell.length_a   1.000
_cell.length_b   1.000
_cell.length_c   1.000
_cell.angle_alpha   90.00
_cell.angle_beta   90.00
_cell.angle_gamma   90.00
#
_symmetry.space_group_name_H-M   'P 1'
#
loop_
_entity.id
_entity.type
_entity.pdbx_description
1 polymer ?
#
loop_
_entity_poly.entity_id
_entity_poly.type
_entity_poly.pdbx_seq_one_letter_code
_entity_poly.pdbx_strand_id
1 'polypeptide(L)'
;MTANRTKSYVLLLLVFTAAVVFSPIEAWAVRQRVCVNADGSLVVKRRCRANRGQVEMSLEMVSEQAVGPQGEPGPAGPQGHPGLLQVVTRKAQVYSTSGTVDLHKLCEPGEVAVGGGAIAFGSISNISLVASAPTNEFGLGSASDGEPSYGWRGFWRNPSGVNGNFNVLVLCAVLAAE
;
A
#
# COMPACT_ATOMS: atom_id res chain seq x y z
N MET A 1 11.32 -41.77 36.70
CA MET A 1 9.91 -41.34 36.72
C MET A 1 9.74 -40.03 35.93
N THR A 2 9.80 -40.07 34.60
CA THR A 2 9.74 -38.84 33.75
C THR A 2 8.79 -38.97 32.55
N ALA A 3 8.26 -40.18 32.28
CA ALA A 3 7.41 -40.48 31.13
C ALA A 3 5.96 -39.96 31.24
N ASN A 4 5.53 -39.47 32.42
CA ASN A 4 4.15 -39.01 32.65
C ASN A 4 3.92 -37.52 32.36
N ARG A 5 4.97 -36.68 32.41
CA ARG A 5 4.82 -35.23 32.20
C ARG A 5 4.63 -34.88 30.72
N THR A 6 5.35 -35.52 29.81
CA THR A 6 5.28 -35.25 28.37
C THR A 6 3.94 -35.62 27.76
N LYS A 7 3.26 -36.67 28.25
CA LYS A 7 1.93 -37.05 27.79
C LYS A 7 0.86 -36.03 28.20
N SER A 8 0.97 -35.42 29.39
CA SER A 8 0.05 -34.36 29.83
C SER A 8 0.18 -33.08 29.00
N TYR A 9 1.38 -32.66 28.61
CA TYR A 9 1.55 -31.44 27.81
C TYR A 9 1.04 -31.60 26.37
N VAL A 10 1.23 -32.77 25.76
CA VAL A 10 0.72 -33.04 24.40
C VAL A 10 -0.80 -33.11 24.39
N LEU A 11 -1.41 -33.71 25.43
CA LEU A 11 -2.87 -33.73 25.55
C LEU A 11 -3.45 -32.33 25.76
N LEU A 12 -2.80 -31.49 26.60
CA LEU A 12 -3.21 -30.11 26.82
C LEU A 12 -3.10 -29.25 25.55
N LEU A 13 -2.03 -29.41 24.78
CA LEU A 13 -1.85 -28.71 23.50
C LEU A 13 -2.92 -29.09 22.49
N LEU A 14 -3.23 -30.38 22.36
CA LEU A 14 -4.26 -30.86 21.43
C LEU A 14 -5.66 -30.35 21.80
N VAL A 15 -6.01 -30.33 23.09
CA VAL A 15 -7.29 -29.78 23.57
C VAL A 15 -7.38 -28.28 23.32
N PHE A 16 -6.30 -27.52 23.54
CA PHE A 16 -6.27 -26.08 23.26
C PHE A 16 -6.42 -25.77 21.77
N THR A 17 -5.76 -26.53 20.89
CA THR A 17 -5.91 -26.33 19.44
C THR A 17 -7.30 -26.68 18.93
N ALA A 18 -7.93 -27.72 19.48
CA ALA A 18 -9.30 -28.08 19.11
C ALA A 18 -10.32 -27.01 19.55
N ALA A 19 -10.14 -26.39 20.73
CA ALA A 19 -11.02 -25.35 21.22
C ALA A 19 -10.95 -24.05 20.38
N VAL A 20 -9.79 -23.71 19.83
CA VAL A 20 -9.62 -22.49 19.00
C VAL A 20 -10.17 -22.69 17.58
N VAL A 21 -10.06 -23.89 17.00
CA VAL A 21 -10.55 -24.18 15.63
C VAL A 21 -12.06 -24.42 15.58
N PHE A 22 -12.66 -24.91 16.68
CA PHE A 22 -14.10 -25.17 16.78
C PHE A 22 -14.85 -24.16 17.64
N SER A 23 -14.36 -22.92 17.73
CA SER A 23 -15.18 -21.82 18.23
C SER A 23 -16.09 -21.37 17.07
N PRO A 24 -17.41 -21.64 17.09
CA PRO A 24 -18.31 -21.02 16.14
C PRO A 24 -18.33 -19.53 16.44
N ILE A 25 -17.59 -18.76 15.66
CA ILE A 25 -17.87 -17.33 15.51
C ILE A 25 -19.19 -17.28 14.77
N GLU A 26 -20.30 -17.45 15.49
CA GLU A 26 -21.59 -17.05 14.98
C GLU A 26 -21.49 -15.54 14.80
N ALA A 27 -21.26 -15.12 13.55
CA ALA A 27 -21.51 -13.77 13.15
C ALA A 27 -23.03 -13.55 13.22
N TRP A 28 -23.53 -13.20 14.40
CA TRP A 28 -24.86 -12.63 14.54
C TRP A 28 -24.79 -11.25 13.87
N ALA A 29 -24.95 -11.23 12.55
CA ALA A 29 -25.29 -10.03 11.82
C ALA A 29 -26.67 -9.59 12.33
N VAL A 30 -26.67 -8.81 13.40
CA VAL A 30 -27.88 -8.16 13.91
C VAL A 30 -28.37 -7.26 12.79
N ARG A 31 -29.41 -7.67 12.06
CA ARG A 31 -30.09 -6.84 11.07
C ARG A 31 -30.62 -5.59 11.78
N GLN A 32 -29.88 -4.50 11.67
CA GLN A 32 -30.33 -3.18 12.03
C GLN A 32 -31.25 -2.67 10.91
N ARG A 33 -32.38 -2.08 11.28
CA ARG A 33 -33.37 -1.49 10.38
C ARG A 33 -33.36 0.02 10.58
N VAL A 34 -33.47 0.77 9.49
CA VAL A 34 -33.66 2.22 9.54
C VAL A 34 -35.16 2.48 9.68
N CYS A 35 -35.55 3.19 10.74
CA CYS A 35 -36.93 3.55 11.02
C CYS A 35 -37.11 5.05 10.86
N VAL A 36 -38.21 5.45 10.22
CA VAL A 36 -38.63 6.85 10.14
C VAL A 36 -39.65 7.09 11.25
N ASN A 37 -39.45 8.12 12.06
CA ASN A 37 -40.41 8.57 13.08
C ASN A 37 -41.53 9.40 12.42
N ALA A 38 -42.64 9.61 13.13
CA ALA A 38 -43.77 10.41 12.63
C ALA A 38 -43.40 11.87 12.32
N ASP A 39 -42.32 12.39 12.89
CA ASP A 39 -41.76 13.74 12.65
C ASP A 39 -40.77 13.78 11.47
N GLY A 40 -40.56 12.66 10.76
CA GLY A 40 -39.62 12.54 9.65
C GLY A 40 -38.18 12.25 10.05
N SER A 41 -37.85 12.18 11.34
CA SER A 41 -36.49 11.87 11.80
C SER A 41 -36.12 10.39 11.63
N LEU A 42 -34.85 10.13 11.32
CA LEU A 42 -34.33 8.78 11.05
C LEU A 42 -33.63 8.20 12.29
N VAL A 43 -33.96 6.95 12.65
CA VAL A 43 -33.33 6.22 13.76
C VAL A 43 -33.04 4.77 13.38
N VAL A 44 -31.85 4.26 13.75
CA VAL A 44 -31.44 2.88 13.47
C VAL A 44 -31.77 2.00 14.68
N LYS A 45 -32.62 0.98 14.50
CA LYS A 45 -33.09 0.09 15.58
C LYS A 45 -33.19 -1.36 15.09
N ARG A 46 -33.24 -2.32 16.03
CA ARG A 46 -33.47 -3.74 15.67
C ARG A 46 -34.87 -4.01 15.10
N ARG A 47 -35.89 -3.25 15.53
CA ARG A 47 -37.27 -3.29 15.01
C ARG A 47 -37.90 -1.91 15.07
N CYS A 48 -38.61 -1.53 14.01
CA CYS A 48 -39.45 -0.33 14.00
C CYS A 48 -40.75 -0.62 14.75
N ARG A 49 -41.18 0.32 15.60
CA ARG A 49 -42.41 0.16 16.40
C ARG A 49 -43.57 0.86 15.71
N ALA A 50 -44.37 0.11 14.95
CA ALA A 50 -45.57 0.63 14.25
C ALA A 50 -46.51 1.41 15.19
N ASN A 51 -46.69 0.94 16.43
CA ASN A 51 -47.54 1.60 17.44
C ASN A 51 -47.04 2.99 17.89
N ARG A 52 -45.82 3.40 17.52
CA ARG A 52 -45.27 4.75 17.75
C ARG A 52 -45.19 5.58 16.46
N GLY A 53 -45.92 5.18 15.42
CA GLY A 53 -45.85 5.80 14.10
C GLY A 53 -44.50 5.61 13.41
N GLN A 54 -43.71 4.59 13.80
CA GLN A 54 -42.44 4.29 13.14
C GLN A 54 -42.67 3.31 11.99
N VAL A 55 -42.27 3.73 10.79
CA VAL A 55 -42.28 2.88 9.60
C VAL A 55 -40.86 2.46 9.25
N GLU A 56 -40.70 1.20 8.86
CA GLU A 56 -39.44 0.72 8.32
C GLU A 56 -39.27 1.27 6.91
N MET A 57 -38.10 1.85 6.65
CA MET A 57 -37.77 2.31 5.32
C MET A 57 -37.34 1.09 4.49
N SER A 58 -38.28 0.53 3.71
CA SER A 58 -37.89 -0.39 2.63
C SER A 58 -37.13 0.42 1.58
N LEU A 59 -35.93 -0.04 1.22
CA LEU A 59 -35.14 0.54 0.12
C LEU A 59 -35.91 0.57 -1.22
N GLU A 60 -37.02 -0.15 -1.32
CA GLU A 60 -37.91 -0.16 -2.49
C GLU A 60 -38.75 1.12 -2.65
N MET A 61 -38.89 1.98 -1.63
CA MET A 61 -39.70 3.20 -1.72
C MET A 61 -38.93 4.47 -2.12
N VAL A 62 -37.63 4.37 -2.45
CA VAL A 62 -36.84 5.47 -3.04
C VAL A 62 -36.65 5.24 -4.55
N SER A 63 -37.68 4.72 -5.22
CA SER A 63 -37.66 4.52 -6.68
C SER A 63 -38.71 5.34 -7.43
N GLU A 64 -39.67 5.97 -6.74
CA GLU A 64 -40.79 6.70 -7.38
C GLU A 64 -40.84 8.19 -7.06
N GLN A 65 -39.83 8.73 -6.38
CA GLN A 65 -39.63 10.17 -6.37
C GLN A 65 -38.93 10.53 -7.68
N ALA A 66 -39.65 11.25 -8.54
CA ALA A 66 -39.19 11.79 -9.81
C ALA A 66 -37.70 12.14 -9.73
N VAL A 67 -36.89 11.37 -10.46
CA VAL A 67 -35.48 11.68 -10.67
C VAL A 67 -35.46 13.11 -11.19
N GLY A 68 -34.97 14.04 -10.37
CA GLY A 68 -34.73 15.42 -10.81
C GLY A 68 -33.91 15.39 -12.09
N PRO A 69 -33.97 16.42 -12.95
CA PRO A 69 -33.17 16.44 -14.17
C PRO A 69 -31.75 16.03 -13.83
N GLN A 70 -31.22 15.03 -14.54
CA GLN A 70 -29.85 14.58 -14.36
C GLN A 70 -28.98 15.83 -14.40
N GLY A 71 -28.23 16.06 -13.32
CA GLY A 71 -27.33 17.21 -13.24
C GLY A 71 -26.43 17.22 -14.47
N GLU A 72 -26.01 18.42 -14.90
CA GLU A 72 -25.10 18.53 -16.04
C GLU A 72 -23.90 17.58 -15.83
N PRO A 73 -23.45 16.87 -16.89
CA PRO A 73 -22.23 16.11 -16.82
C PRO A 73 -21.13 16.95 -16.16
N GLY A 74 -20.42 16.36 -15.20
CA GLY A 74 -19.28 17.04 -14.59
C GLY A 74 -18.26 17.45 -15.66
N PRO A 75 -17.40 18.44 -15.38
CA PRO A 75 -16.33 18.81 -16.29
C PRO A 75 -15.49 17.57 -16.64
N ALA A 76 -15.03 17.49 -17.88
CA ALA A 76 -14.08 16.46 -18.28
C ALA A 76 -12.87 16.49 -17.33
N GLY A 77 -12.39 15.31 -16.93
CA GLY A 77 -11.16 15.20 -16.14
C GLY A 77 -9.96 15.79 -16.90
N PRO A 78 -8.86 16.10 -16.20
CA PRO A 78 -7.63 16.53 -16.86
C PRO A 78 -7.18 15.47 -17.87
N GLN A 79 -6.63 15.92 -19.01
CA GLN A 79 -6.03 15.02 -19.98
C GLN A 79 -4.92 14.21 -19.32
N GLY A 80 -4.87 12.89 -19.60
CA GLY A 80 -3.80 12.02 -19.11
C GLY A 80 -2.44 12.43 -19.68
N HIS A 81 -1.36 12.09 -18.97
CA HIS A 81 0.00 12.36 -19.44
C HIS A 81 0.28 11.63 -20.77
N PRO A 82 1.19 12.14 -21.62
CA PRO A 82 1.64 11.44 -22.81
C PRO A 82 2.11 10.01 -22.50
N GLY A 83 1.86 9.08 -23.41
CA GLY A 83 2.32 7.69 -23.28
C GLY A 83 3.84 7.57 -23.24
N LEU A 84 4.35 6.52 -22.61
CA LEU A 84 5.79 6.22 -22.58
C LEU A 84 6.22 5.61 -23.92
N LEU A 85 7.21 6.22 -24.60
CA LEU A 85 7.72 5.71 -25.89
C LEU A 85 8.66 4.51 -25.71
N GLN A 86 9.50 4.57 -24.68
CA GLN A 86 10.51 3.57 -24.38
C GLN A 86 10.87 3.64 -22.90
N VAL A 87 11.18 2.50 -22.29
CA VAL A 87 11.76 2.42 -20.94
C VAL A 87 13.15 1.78 -21.04
N VAL A 88 14.17 2.45 -20.53
CA VAL A 88 15.55 1.98 -20.49
C VAL A 88 16.06 1.87 -19.06
N THR A 89 16.92 0.90 -18.78
CA THR A 89 17.55 0.75 -17.47
C THR A 89 18.91 1.43 -17.46
N ARG A 90 19.17 2.27 -16.46
CA ARG A 90 20.48 2.88 -16.20
C ARG A 90 21.00 2.41 -14.84
N LYS A 91 22.32 2.28 -14.73
CA LYS A 91 22.99 1.74 -13.54
C LYS A 91 24.16 2.60 -13.11
N ALA A 92 24.33 2.79 -11.80
CA ALA A 92 25.58 3.18 -11.18
C ALA A 92 26.07 2.05 -10.27
N GLN A 93 27.39 1.88 -10.16
CA GLN A 93 27.99 0.87 -9.30
C GLN A 93 29.24 1.39 -8.59
N VAL A 94 29.48 0.92 -7.38
CA VAL A 94 30.73 1.17 -6.65
C VAL A 94 31.10 -0.04 -5.80
N TYR A 95 32.39 -0.29 -5.67
CA TYR A 95 32.93 -1.26 -4.73
C TYR A 95 33.41 -0.53 -3.49
N SER A 96 33.02 -1.00 -2.31
CA SER A 96 33.56 -0.49 -1.06
C SER A 96 33.79 -1.61 -0.07
N THR A 97 34.92 -1.55 0.63
CA THR A 97 35.29 -2.47 1.70
C THR A 97 34.74 -2.04 3.05
N SER A 98 34.35 -0.78 3.26
CA SER A 98 33.89 -0.28 4.56
C SER A 98 33.26 1.11 4.48
N GLY A 99 32.63 1.55 5.57
CA GLY A 99 32.10 2.90 5.72
C GLY A 99 30.66 3.06 5.21
N THR A 100 30.29 4.29 4.87
CA THR A 100 29.00 4.61 4.26
C THR A 100 29.15 4.75 2.76
N VAL A 101 28.24 4.16 2.02
CA VAL A 101 28.18 4.30 0.56
C VAL A 101 26.93 5.07 0.20
N ASP A 102 27.12 6.19 -0.48
CA ASP A 102 26.05 7.00 -1.05
C ASP A 102 26.23 7.01 -2.57
N LEU A 103 25.26 6.46 -3.29
CA LEU A 103 25.34 6.30 -4.73
C LEU A 103 24.01 6.71 -5.35
N HIS A 104 24.05 7.36 -6.50
CA HIS A 104 22.86 7.69 -7.27
C HIS A 104 23.10 7.45 -8.76
N LYS A 105 22.01 7.30 -9.50
CA LYS A 105 22.02 7.33 -10.96
C LYS A 105 20.84 8.17 -11.45
N LEU A 106 21.16 9.16 -12.28
CA LEU A 106 20.18 9.98 -12.98
C LEU A 106 19.84 9.37 -14.35
N CYS A 107 18.62 9.69 -14.79
CA CYS A 107 18.21 9.61 -16.19
C CYS A 107 18.93 10.69 -17.02
N GLU A 108 18.93 10.53 -18.34
CA GLU A 108 19.55 11.53 -19.22
C GLU A 108 18.60 12.70 -19.45
N PRO A 109 19.08 13.85 -19.96
CA PRO A 109 18.22 14.96 -20.32
C PRO A 109 17.08 14.53 -21.26
N GLY A 110 15.85 14.92 -20.92
CA GLY A 110 14.63 14.56 -21.64
C GLY A 110 13.97 13.25 -21.21
N GLU A 111 14.55 12.54 -20.24
CA GLU A 111 13.95 11.34 -19.64
C GLU A 111 13.46 11.61 -18.21
N VAL A 112 12.47 10.84 -17.77
CA VAL A 112 11.98 10.81 -16.39
C VAL A 112 12.16 9.42 -15.77
N ALA A 113 12.45 9.38 -14.47
CA ALA A 113 12.52 8.13 -13.74
C ALA A 113 11.11 7.63 -13.43
N VAL A 114 10.81 6.41 -13.89
CA VAL A 114 9.52 5.73 -13.65
C VAL A 114 9.63 4.61 -12.61
N GLY A 115 10.84 4.32 -12.15
CA GLY A 115 11.11 3.35 -11.09
C GLY A 115 12.60 3.14 -10.88
N GLY A 116 12.97 2.38 -9.86
CA GLY A 116 14.37 2.09 -9.58
C GLY A 116 14.53 1.29 -8.30
N GLY A 117 15.79 1.09 -7.92
CA GLY A 117 16.13 0.35 -6.72
C GLY A 117 17.62 0.40 -6.40
N ALA A 118 17.92 0.18 -5.12
CA ALA A 118 19.26 0.05 -4.62
C ALA A 118 19.49 -1.40 -4.14
N ILE A 119 20.57 -2.03 -4.57
CA ILE A 119 20.94 -3.40 -4.21
C ILE A 119 22.44 -3.51 -3.91
N ALA A 120 22.83 -4.39 -3.00
CA ALA A 120 24.22 -4.78 -2.78
C ALA A 120 24.41 -6.26 -3.13
N PHE A 121 25.49 -6.57 -3.85
CA PHE A 121 25.92 -7.93 -4.18
C PHE A 121 27.23 -8.28 -3.48
N GLY A 122 27.50 -9.59 -3.32
CA GLY A 122 28.71 -10.12 -2.70
C GLY A 122 28.46 -10.71 -1.32
N SER A 123 29.52 -10.83 -0.52
CA SER A 123 29.42 -11.30 0.86
C SER A 123 28.79 -10.19 1.71
N ILE A 124 27.46 -10.14 1.74
CA ILE A 124 26.67 -9.08 2.36
C ILE A 124 26.55 -9.17 3.89
N SER A 125 27.38 -9.98 4.55
CA SER A 125 27.40 -10.06 6.01
C SER A 125 27.67 -8.68 6.60
N ASN A 126 26.70 -8.15 7.34
CA ASN A 126 26.71 -6.83 7.98
C ASN A 126 26.55 -5.61 7.07
N ILE A 127 26.27 -5.77 5.77
CA ILE A 127 25.88 -4.64 4.92
C ILE A 127 24.40 -4.32 5.14
N SER A 128 24.05 -3.06 5.34
CA SER A 128 22.66 -2.60 5.48
C SER A 128 22.33 -1.54 4.44
N LEU A 129 21.30 -1.77 3.63
CA LEU A 129 20.66 -0.71 2.85
C LEU A 129 19.83 0.15 3.80
N VAL A 130 20.23 1.41 3.98
CA VAL A 130 19.61 2.36 4.90
C VAL A 130 18.51 3.16 4.20
N ALA A 131 18.70 3.52 2.93
CA ALA A 131 17.70 4.23 2.14
C ALA A 131 17.76 3.85 0.66
N SER A 132 16.60 3.79 0.03
CA SER A 132 16.42 3.62 -1.42
C SER A 132 15.26 4.51 -1.85
N ALA A 133 15.51 5.55 -2.63
CA ALA A 133 14.49 6.55 -2.95
C ALA A 133 14.67 7.15 -4.35
N PRO A 134 13.57 7.59 -4.99
CA PRO A 134 13.63 8.42 -6.18
C PRO A 134 14.32 9.75 -5.88
N THR A 135 15.05 10.34 -6.84
CA THR A 135 15.71 11.64 -6.66
C THR A 135 15.06 12.74 -7.50
N ASN A 136 15.31 13.99 -7.09
CA ASN A 136 15.10 15.16 -7.94
C ASN A 136 16.13 15.23 -9.09
N GLU A 137 16.02 16.26 -9.92
CA GLU A 137 16.86 16.50 -11.11
C GLU A 137 18.36 16.63 -10.80
N PHE A 138 18.72 16.99 -9.57
CA PHE A 138 20.12 17.15 -9.16
C PHE A 138 20.73 15.88 -8.55
N GLY A 139 19.93 14.82 -8.34
CA GLY A 139 20.39 13.62 -7.63
C GLY A 139 20.63 13.85 -6.13
N LEU A 140 20.24 15.03 -5.63
CA LEU A 140 20.47 15.48 -4.26
C LEU A 140 19.13 15.58 -3.54
N GLY A 141 18.80 14.53 -2.78
CA GLY A 141 17.55 14.43 -2.03
C GLY A 141 16.50 13.55 -2.71
N SER A 142 15.38 13.33 -2.02
CA SER A 142 14.27 12.53 -2.53
C SER A 142 13.29 13.40 -3.31
N ALA A 143 12.71 12.88 -4.39
CA ALA A 143 11.58 13.53 -5.05
C ALA A 143 10.37 13.60 -4.09
N SER A 144 9.61 14.68 -4.14
CA SER A 144 8.40 14.87 -3.31
C SER A 144 7.17 14.27 -3.98
N ASP A 145 6.10 14.10 -3.19
CA ASP A 145 4.81 13.63 -3.71
C ASP A 145 4.29 14.57 -4.80
N GLY A 146 3.98 14.00 -5.97
CA GLY A 146 3.48 14.74 -7.13
C GLY A 146 4.57 15.38 -7.99
N GLU A 147 5.84 15.32 -7.61
CA GLU A 147 6.96 15.80 -8.43
C GLU A 147 7.53 14.69 -9.32
N PRO A 148 7.96 15.01 -10.55
CA PRO A 148 8.68 14.06 -11.38
C PRO A 148 10.02 13.68 -10.71
N SER A 149 10.35 12.40 -10.77
CA SER A 149 11.68 11.92 -10.41
C SER A 149 12.57 11.85 -11.64
N TYR A 150 13.87 12.08 -11.42
CA TYR A 150 14.89 12.06 -12.49
C TYR A 150 16.00 11.05 -12.22
N GLY A 151 15.88 10.25 -11.17
CA GLY A 151 16.90 9.30 -10.80
C GLY A 151 16.53 8.43 -9.62
N TRP A 152 17.47 7.62 -9.20
CA TRP A 152 17.36 6.81 -7.99
C TRP A 152 18.63 6.96 -7.15
N ARG A 153 18.49 6.83 -5.84
CA ARG A 153 19.58 6.90 -4.88
C ARG A 153 19.52 5.72 -3.92
N GLY A 154 20.68 5.19 -3.59
CA GLY A 154 20.89 4.18 -2.58
C GLY A 154 21.89 4.66 -1.55
N PHE A 155 21.59 4.41 -0.28
CA PHE A 155 22.48 4.69 0.83
C PHE A 155 22.68 3.43 1.66
N TRP A 156 23.94 3.01 1.85
CA TRP A 156 24.30 1.82 2.61
C TRP A 156 25.25 2.14 3.75
N ARG A 157 25.18 1.30 4.77
CA ARG A 157 26.20 1.18 5.81
C ARG A 157 26.93 -0.16 5.63
N ASN A 158 28.24 -0.11 5.51
CA ASN A 158 29.15 -1.25 5.48
C ASN A 158 30.14 -1.16 6.66
N PRO A 159 29.74 -1.60 7.87
CA PRO A 159 30.56 -1.48 9.07
C PRO A 159 31.77 -2.41 9.09
N SER A 160 31.75 -3.48 8.27
CA SER A 160 32.80 -4.48 8.21
C SER A 160 33.71 -4.27 7.01
N GLY A 161 34.97 -4.69 7.09
CA GLY A 161 35.99 -4.70 6.02
C GLY A 161 35.67 -5.63 4.82
N VAL A 162 34.40 -5.90 4.55
CA VAL A 162 33.96 -6.87 3.55
C VAL A 162 33.71 -6.15 2.23
N ASN A 163 34.17 -6.74 1.13
CA ASN A 163 33.93 -6.25 -0.22
C ASN A 163 32.42 -6.27 -0.55
N GLY A 164 31.79 -5.10 -0.54
CA GLY A 164 30.45 -4.90 -1.05
C GLY A 164 30.47 -4.34 -2.47
N ASN A 165 29.61 -4.87 -3.34
CA ASN A 165 29.32 -4.31 -4.66
C ASN A 165 27.95 -3.63 -4.63
N PHE A 166 27.94 -2.30 -4.53
CA PHE A 166 26.73 -1.50 -4.36
C PHE A 166 26.26 -1.00 -5.71
N ASN A 167 24.98 -1.23 -6.03
CA ASN A 167 24.38 -0.88 -7.30
C ASN A 167 23.12 -0.06 -7.07
N VAL A 168 22.95 0.98 -7.88
CA VAL A 168 21.69 1.69 -8.04
C VAL A 168 21.23 1.50 -9.47
N LEU A 169 19.98 1.10 -9.63
CA LEU A 169 19.30 1.00 -10.92
C LEU A 169 18.18 2.02 -10.97
N VAL A 170 17.96 2.61 -12.14
CA VAL A 170 16.82 3.47 -12.45
C VAL A 170 16.24 3.06 -13.80
N LEU A 171 14.92 3.00 -13.88
CA LEU A 171 14.16 2.84 -15.11
C LEU A 171 13.79 4.24 -15.59
N CYS A 172 14.31 4.63 -16.74
CA CYS A 172 14.13 5.93 -17.35
C CYS A 172 13.23 5.80 -18.56
N ALA A 173 12.25 6.70 -18.67
CA ALA A 173 11.33 6.71 -19.79
C ALA A 173 11.41 8.03 -20.56
N VAL A 174 11.33 7.92 -21.89
CA VAL A 174 11.17 9.08 -22.77
C VAL A 174 9.67 9.37 -22.87
N LEU A 175 9.29 10.59 -22.51
CA LEU A 175 7.92 11.08 -22.69
C LEU A 175 7.69 11.36 -24.17
N ALA A 176 6.54 10.93 -24.71
CA ALA A 176 6.14 11.37 -26.03
C ALA A 176 6.00 12.90 -26.04
N ALA A 177 6.56 13.56 -27.05
CA ALA A 177 6.30 14.98 -27.27
C ALA A 177 4.80 15.15 -27.60
N GLU A 178 4.17 16.12 -26.96
CA GLU A 178 2.78 16.53 -27.25
C GLU A 178 2.62 17.12 -28.65
#